data_AF-A0A1A2NZZ8-F1
#
_entry.id   AF-A0A1A2NZZ8-F1
#
_cell.length_a   1.000
_cell.length_b   1.000
_cell.length_c   1.000
_cell.angle_alpha   90.00
_cell.angle_beta   90.00
_cell.angle_gamma   90.00
#
_symmetry.space_group_name_H-M   'P 1'
#
loop_
_entity.id
_entity.type
_entity.pdbx_description
1 polymer ?
#
loop_
_entity_poly.entity_id
_entity_poly.type
_entity_poly.pdbx_seq_one_letter_code
_entity_poly.pdbx_strand_id
1 'polypeptide(L)'
;QQCYGEQMAAALTLLEAECEQFAAYLVTESVPLKAPVTESGARTTGLANIALLRRPAGLDRDSWLNRWQHDHTPVAIETQSTFGYTQNWVVRALTPDAPGIAGIVEELFPAEAITDLKAFFGAADDKDLQDRLGRMVASTTAFGANENIDTVPTSRYVFKTPFIEEPT
;
A
#
# COMPACT_ATOMS: atom_id res chain seq x y z
N GLN A 1 -11.72 16.74 -22.01
CA GLN A 1 -11.07 15.42 -22.19
C GLN A 1 -11.78 14.42 -21.30
N GLN A 2 -11.98 13.17 -21.76
CA GLN A 2 -12.66 12.13 -20.99
C GLN A 2 -11.68 11.42 -20.04
N CYS A 3 -12.20 10.83 -18.96
CA CYS A 3 -11.42 10.12 -17.93
C CYS A 3 -10.65 8.87 -18.44
N TYR A 4 -10.85 8.49 -19.70
CA TYR A 4 -10.21 7.37 -20.41
C TYR A 4 -9.81 7.78 -21.82
N GLY A 5 -9.01 8.83 -21.92
CA GLY A 5 -8.47 9.26 -23.22
C GLY A 5 -7.58 8.20 -23.86
N GLU A 6 -7.22 8.43 -25.12
CA GLU A 6 -6.40 7.54 -25.95
C GLU A 6 -5.12 7.07 -25.25
N GLN A 7 -4.49 7.93 -24.45
CA GLN A 7 -3.28 7.58 -23.70
C GLN A 7 -3.50 6.44 -22.69
N MET A 8 -4.64 6.46 -21.97
CA MET A 8 -4.95 5.41 -21.00
C MET A 8 -5.27 4.10 -21.73
N ALA A 9 -6.07 4.16 -22.79
CA ALA A 9 -6.39 2.98 -23.60
C ALA A 9 -5.12 2.34 -24.18
N ALA A 10 -4.20 3.13 -24.73
CA ALA A 10 -2.93 2.65 -25.24
C ALA A 10 -2.05 1.99 -24.15
N ALA A 11 -2.01 2.56 -22.95
CA ALA A 11 -1.28 1.97 -21.83
C ALA A 11 -1.88 0.62 -21.38
N LEU A 12 -3.21 0.53 -21.29
CA LEU A 12 -3.90 -0.71 -20.94
C LEU A 12 -3.65 -1.81 -21.99
N THR A 13 -3.76 -1.49 -23.28
CA THR A 13 -3.48 -2.45 -24.37
C THR A 13 -2.04 -2.94 -24.36
N LEU A 14 -1.08 -2.04 -24.09
CA LEU A 14 0.33 -2.42 -23.99
C LEU A 14 0.55 -3.41 -22.84
N LEU A 15 0.00 -3.14 -21.65
CA LEU A 15 0.19 -3.99 -20.47
C LEU A 15 -0.52 -5.34 -20.61
N GLU A 16 -1.72 -5.37 -21.19
CA GLU A 16 -2.49 -6.59 -21.42
C GLU A 16 -1.72 -7.62 -22.28
N ALA A 17 -0.91 -7.15 -23.23
CA ALA A 17 -0.10 -8.02 -24.09
C ALA A 17 1.10 -8.68 -23.37
N GLU A 18 1.48 -8.19 -22.18
CA GLU A 18 2.69 -8.58 -21.44
C GLU A 18 2.41 -9.51 -20.24
N CYS A 19 1.14 -9.84 -19.98
CA CYS A 19 0.75 -10.67 -18.84
C CYS A 19 -0.43 -11.59 -19.16
N GLU A 20 -0.46 -12.77 -18.53
CA GLU A 20 -1.59 -13.71 -18.67
C GLU A 20 -2.87 -13.18 -18.01
N GLN A 21 -2.75 -12.36 -16.97
CA GLN A 21 -3.86 -11.74 -16.25
C GLN A 21 -3.55 -10.29 -15.94
N PHE A 22 -4.48 -9.39 -16.29
CA PHE A 22 -4.31 -7.95 -16.14
C PHE A 22 -5.48 -7.32 -15.39
N ALA A 23 -5.17 -6.65 -14.27
CA ALA A 23 -6.11 -5.84 -13.51
C ALA A 23 -5.60 -4.41 -13.39
N ALA A 24 -6.46 -3.43 -13.71
CA ALA A 24 -6.14 -2.02 -13.54
C ALA A 24 -7.20 -1.31 -12.71
N TYR A 25 -6.78 -0.30 -11.94
CA TYR A 25 -7.63 0.41 -10.99
C TYR A 25 -7.41 1.92 -11.09
N LEU A 26 -8.50 2.69 -11.04
CA LEU A 26 -8.45 4.12 -10.77
C LEU A 26 -8.44 4.31 -9.25
N VAL A 27 -7.49 5.09 -8.75
CA VAL A 27 -7.25 5.27 -7.32
C VAL A 27 -7.24 6.75 -6.93
N THR A 28 -7.51 7.01 -5.65
CA THR A 28 -7.14 8.25 -4.97
C THR A 28 -5.96 7.96 -4.06
N GLU A 29 -4.85 8.65 -4.29
CA GLU A 29 -3.60 8.42 -3.58
C GLU A 29 -3.44 9.38 -2.40
N SER A 30 -2.86 8.86 -1.32
CA SER A 30 -2.39 9.61 -0.17
C SER A 30 -1.02 9.06 0.25
N VAL A 31 -0.11 9.94 0.68
CA VAL A 31 1.25 9.57 1.11
C VAL A 31 1.47 10.01 2.57
N PRO A 32 0.93 9.27 3.56
CA PRO A 32 1.10 9.59 4.98
C PRO A 32 2.55 9.67 5.45
N LEU A 33 3.44 8.84 4.89
CA LEU A 33 4.87 8.85 5.20
C LEU A 33 5.67 8.85 3.89
N LYS A 34 6.26 10.00 3.55
CA LYS A 34 7.03 10.17 2.31
C LYS A 34 8.34 9.39 2.41
N ALA A 35 8.55 8.47 1.46
CA ALA A 35 9.80 7.74 1.31
C ALA A 35 10.98 8.67 0.93
N PRO A 36 12.23 8.35 1.32
CA PRO A 36 13.41 9.05 0.85
C PRO A 36 13.51 9.03 -0.69
N VAL A 37 13.99 10.14 -1.25
CA VAL A 37 14.29 10.22 -2.68
C VAL A 37 15.54 9.41 -2.98
N THR A 38 15.46 8.55 -4.00
CA THR A 38 16.59 7.79 -4.54
C THR A 38 16.91 8.28 -5.95
N GLU A 39 18.08 7.93 -6.46
CA GLU A 39 18.37 8.11 -7.88
C GLU A 39 17.29 7.43 -8.75
N SER A 40 16.93 8.07 -9.86
CA SER A 40 15.90 7.55 -10.78
C SER A 40 16.27 6.16 -11.28
N GLY A 41 15.36 5.20 -11.12
CA GLY A 41 15.57 3.81 -11.52
C GLY A 41 16.54 3.03 -10.62
N ALA A 42 17.12 3.64 -9.58
CA ALA A 42 17.87 2.92 -8.58
C ALA A 42 16.92 2.19 -7.62
N ARG A 43 17.37 1.05 -7.10
CA ARG A 43 16.62 0.29 -6.11
C ARG A 43 16.54 1.08 -4.81
N THR A 44 15.34 1.27 -4.26
CA THR A 44 15.20 1.71 -2.87
C THR A 44 15.70 0.60 -1.93
N THR A 45 16.65 0.93 -1.05
CA THR A 45 17.18 -0.01 -0.07
C THR A 45 16.07 -0.51 0.86
N GLY A 46 16.03 -1.82 1.14
CA GLY A 46 15.02 -2.45 1.98
C GLY A 46 13.98 -3.28 1.22
N LEU A 47 12.84 -3.49 1.86
CA LEU A 47 11.67 -4.22 1.37
C LEU A 47 10.58 -3.21 0.98
N ALA A 48 9.96 -3.41 -0.18
CA ALA A 48 8.70 -2.77 -0.52
C ALA A 48 7.59 -3.81 -0.45
N ASN A 49 6.72 -3.71 0.56
CA ASN A 49 5.59 -4.61 0.73
C ASN A 49 4.34 -3.99 0.09
N ILE A 50 3.68 -4.74 -0.79
CA ILE A 50 2.40 -4.34 -1.38
C ILE A 50 1.29 -5.06 -0.63
N ALA A 51 0.45 -4.32 0.08
CA ALA A 51 -0.73 -4.84 0.75
C ALA A 51 -1.99 -4.56 -0.08
N LEU A 52 -2.72 -5.61 -0.43
CA LEU A 52 -3.98 -5.55 -1.17
C LEU A 52 -5.15 -5.74 -0.20
N LEU A 53 -5.92 -4.68 0.00
CA LEU A 53 -6.99 -4.62 0.97
C LEU A 53 -8.35 -4.88 0.33
N ARG A 54 -9.22 -5.57 1.06
CA ARG A 54 -10.61 -5.82 0.67
C ARG A 54 -11.53 -5.30 1.76
N ARG A 55 -12.59 -4.60 1.36
CA ARG A 55 -13.62 -4.13 2.29
C ARG A 55 -14.59 -5.26 2.62
N PRO A 56 -14.82 -5.60 3.90
CA PRO A 56 -15.84 -6.57 4.28
C PRO A 56 -17.23 -6.16 3.77
N ALA A 57 -18.03 -7.13 3.30
CA ALA A 57 -19.34 -6.85 2.72
C ALA A 57 -20.29 -6.13 3.69
N GLY A 58 -20.18 -6.42 4.99
CA GLY A 58 -21.00 -5.81 6.06
C GLY A 58 -20.49 -4.47 6.60
N LEU A 59 -19.35 -3.96 6.12
CA LEU A 59 -18.80 -2.69 6.56
C LEU A 59 -18.96 -1.65 5.46
N ASP A 60 -19.72 -0.59 5.69
CA ASP A 60 -19.93 0.44 4.69
C ASP A 60 -18.62 1.16 4.34
N ARG A 61 -18.59 1.80 3.17
CA ARG A 61 -17.38 2.41 2.62
C ARG A 61 -16.81 3.50 3.53
N ASP A 62 -17.65 4.39 4.04
CA ASP A 62 -17.19 5.57 4.74
C ASP A 62 -16.65 5.17 6.12
N SER A 63 -17.30 4.23 6.80
CA SER A 63 -16.75 3.58 8.01
C SER A 63 -15.45 2.83 7.73
N TRP A 64 -15.34 2.12 6.60
CA TRP A 64 -14.12 1.40 6.22
C TRP A 64 -12.95 2.36 5.99
N LEU A 65 -13.18 3.45 5.25
CA LEU A 65 -12.16 4.48 5.00
C LEU A 65 -11.75 5.19 6.29
N ASN A 66 -12.69 5.50 7.19
CA ASN A 66 -12.35 6.08 8.50
C ASN A 66 -11.45 5.13 9.29
N ARG A 67 -11.84 3.87 9.43
CA ARG A 67 -11.06 2.89 10.20
C ARG A 67 -9.71 2.58 9.59
N TRP A 68 -9.60 2.58 8.26
CA TRP A 68 -8.34 2.36 7.58
C TRP A 68 -7.46 3.61 7.57
N GLN A 69 -7.90 4.69 6.92
CA GLN A 69 -7.07 5.84 6.62
C GLN A 69 -6.90 6.81 7.80
N HIS A 70 -7.90 6.89 8.70
CA HIS A 70 -7.83 7.75 9.88
C HIS A 70 -7.33 6.99 11.11
N ASP A 71 -7.92 5.83 11.42
CA ASP A 71 -7.63 5.12 12.68
C ASP A 71 -6.40 4.20 12.57
N HIS A 72 -6.28 3.40 11.49
CA HIS A 72 -5.20 2.42 11.34
C HIS A 72 -3.88 3.03 10.84
N THR A 73 -3.90 4.01 9.93
CA THR A 73 -2.67 4.59 9.36
C THR A 73 -1.67 5.06 10.43
N PRO A 74 -2.05 5.82 11.48
CA PRO A 74 -1.12 6.18 12.56
C PRO A 74 -0.58 4.96 13.30
N VAL A 75 -1.42 3.94 13.56
CA VAL A 75 -1.00 2.70 14.22
C VAL A 75 0.04 1.98 13.38
N ALA A 76 -0.15 1.85 12.07
CA ALA A 76 0.82 1.21 11.18
C ALA A 76 2.18 1.92 11.24
N ILE A 77 2.20 3.24 11.10
CA ILE A 77 3.43 4.05 11.15
C ILE A 77 4.13 3.95 12.52
N GLU A 78 3.38 3.96 13.61
CA GLU A 78 3.96 3.95 14.97
C GLU A 78 4.44 2.56 15.42
N THR A 79 3.76 1.50 14.96
CA THR A 79 4.00 0.13 15.45
C THR A 79 4.91 -0.69 14.56
N GLN A 80 5.22 -0.21 13.36
CA GLN A 80 6.15 -0.84 12.43
C GLN A 80 7.37 0.06 12.20
N SER A 81 8.46 -0.51 11.69
CA SER A 81 9.65 0.24 11.28
C SER A 81 9.53 0.86 9.88
N THR A 82 8.30 1.19 9.45
CA THR A 82 8.08 1.72 8.10
C THR A 82 8.81 3.05 7.91
N PHE A 83 9.51 3.21 6.80
CA PHE A 83 10.16 4.47 6.41
C PHE A 83 9.49 5.13 5.20
N GLY A 84 8.47 4.48 4.62
CA GLY A 84 7.62 5.00 3.58
C GLY A 84 6.26 4.30 3.63
N TYR A 85 5.18 5.06 3.42
CA TYR A 85 3.81 4.56 3.45
C TYR A 85 2.96 5.36 2.45
N THR A 86 2.52 4.68 1.39
CA THR A 86 1.63 5.23 0.37
C THR A 86 0.37 4.38 0.32
N GLN A 87 -0.80 5.02 0.33
CA GLN A 87 -2.08 4.35 0.27
C GLN A 87 -2.90 4.83 -0.93
N ASN A 88 -3.48 3.88 -1.64
CA ASN A 88 -4.26 4.08 -2.84
C ASN A 88 -5.65 3.49 -2.63
N TRP A 89 -6.64 4.34 -2.39
CA TRP A 89 -8.04 3.90 -2.33
C TRP A 89 -8.58 3.69 -3.74
N VAL A 90 -9.03 2.48 -4.05
CA VAL A 90 -9.61 2.12 -5.34
C VAL A 90 -11.00 2.74 -5.50
N VAL A 91 -11.12 3.66 -6.45
CA VAL A 91 -12.39 4.29 -6.85
C VAL A 91 -13.19 3.36 -7.75
N ARG A 92 -12.52 2.70 -8.70
CA ARG A 92 -13.13 1.74 -9.64
C ARG A 92 -12.09 0.87 -10.34
N ALA A 93 -12.48 -0.34 -10.71
CA ALA A 93 -11.76 -1.16 -11.68
C ALA A 93 -11.82 -0.54 -13.09
N LEU A 94 -10.76 -0.75 -13.86
CA LEU A 94 -10.59 -0.26 -15.24
C LEU A 94 -10.60 -1.38 -16.27
N THR A 95 -10.34 -2.61 -15.85
CA THR A 95 -10.43 -3.80 -16.69
C THR A 95 -11.63 -4.67 -16.27
N PRO A 96 -12.22 -5.43 -17.19
CA PRO A 96 -13.18 -6.47 -16.86
C PRO A 96 -12.57 -7.49 -15.88
N ASP A 97 -13.41 -8.08 -15.04
CA ASP A 97 -13.05 -9.18 -14.12
C ASP A 97 -11.90 -8.87 -13.14
N ALA A 98 -11.51 -7.60 -12.98
CA ALA A 98 -10.50 -7.17 -12.01
C ALA A 98 -10.88 -7.68 -10.60
N PRO A 99 -9.93 -8.27 -9.85
CA PRO A 99 -10.18 -8.72 -8.48
C PRO A 99 -10.74 -7.59 -7.62
N GLY A 100 -11.60 -7.95 -6.65
CA GLY A 100 -12.29 -7.02 -5.76
C GLY A 100 -11.38 -6.35 -4.72
N ILE A 101 -10.36 -5.61 -5.17
CA ILE A 101 -9.44 -4.84 -4.35
C ILE A 101 -10.06 -3.46 -4.06
N ALA A 102 -10.11 -3.11 -2.79
CA ALA A 102 -10.64 -1.83 -2.31
C ALA A 102 -9.53 -0.83 -1.97
N GLY A 103 -8.34 -1.31 -1.61
CA GLY A 103 -7.18 -0.47 -1.31
C GLY A 103 -5.87 -1.16 -1.65
N ILE A 104 -4.87 -0.37 -2.03
CA ILE A 104 -3.50 -0.84 -2.30
C ILE A 104 -2.58 0.02 -1.44
N VAL A 105 -1.72 -0.60 -0.63
CA VAL A 105 -0.73 0.10 0.18
C VAL A 105 0.66 -0.33 -0.24
N GLU A 106 1.56 0.62 -0.44
CA GLU A 106 3.00 0.40 -0.49
C GLU A 106 3.59 0.78 0.87
N GLU A 107 4.23 -0.18 1.53
CA GLU A 107 4.93 0.00 2.80
C GLU A 107 6.41 -0.32 2.61
N LEU A 108 7.29 0.57 3.07
CA LEU A 108 8.73 0.38 2.93
C LEU A 108 9.36 0.07 4.28
N PHE A 109 10.12 -1.02 4.35
CA PHE A 109 10.76 -1.51 5.57
C PHE A 109 12.27 -1.66 5.39
N PRO A 110 13.06 -1.51 6.46
CA PRO A 110 14.49 -1.85 6.47
C PRO A 110 14.73 -3.29 5.99
N ALA A 111 15.94 -3.58 5.48
CA ALA A 111 16.26 -4.90 4.95
C ALA A 111 16.18 -6.00 6.03
N GLU A 112 16.50 -5.63 7.27
CA GLU A 112 16.45 -6.49 8.46
C GLU A 112 15.02 -7.02 8.72
N ALA A 113 14.00 -6.25 8.38
CA ALA A 113 12.60 -6.61 8.56
C ALA A 113 12.16 -7.82 7.71
N ILE A 114 12.95 -8.20 6.70
CA ILE A 114 12.69 -9.40 5.88
C ILE A 114 12.83 -10.68 6.71
N THR A 115 13.73 -10.68 7.69
CA THR A 115 14.10 -11.87 8.47
C THR A 115 13.92 -11.72 9.96
N ASP A 116 13.71 -10.51 10.46
CA ASP A 116 13.57 -10.22 11.89
C ASP A 116 12.25 -9.49 12.17
N LEU A 117 11.39 -10.17 12.94
CA LEU A 117 10.09 -9.65 13.36
C LEU A 117 10.22 -8.42 14.27
N LYS A 118 11.23 -8.36 15.15
CA LYS A 118 11.48 -7.17 15.97
C LYS A 118 11.91 -6.01 15.10
N ALA A 119 12.75 -6.25 14.10
CA ALA A 119 13.12 -5.23 13.13
C ALA A 119 11.91 -4.75 12.34
N PHE A 120 11.00 -5.65 11.91
CA PHE A 120 9.75 -5.30 11.21
C PHE A 120 8.83 -4.40 12.07
N PHE A 121 8.65 -4.74 13.35
CA PHE A 121 7.84 -3.94 14.27
C PHE A 121 8.60 -2.76 14.90
N GLY A 122 9.91 -2.60 14.62
CA GLY A 122 10.75 -1.60 15.29
C GLY A 122 10.75 -1.75 16.82
N ALA A 123 10.63 -2.98 17.31
CA ALA A 123 10.46 -3.28 18.73
C ALA A 123 11.80 -3.34 19.46
N ALA A 124 11.91 -2.70 20.63
CA ALA A 124 13.13 -2.71 21.43
C ALA A 124 13.38 -4.04 22.17
N ASP A 125 12.31 -4.70 22.59
CA ASP A 125 12.33 -5.98 23.30
C ASP A 125 11.03 -6.78 23.04
N ASP A 126 10.91 -7.96 23.66
CA ASP A 126 9.74 -8.83 23.47
C ASP A 126 8.45 -8.20 24.01
N LYS A 127 8.51 -7.39 25.07
CA LYS A 127 7.34 -6.74 25.65
C LYS A 127 6.81 -5.67 24.71
N ASP A 128 7.70 -4.84 24.18
CA ASP A 128 7.38 -3.83 23.16
C ASP A 128 6.83 -4.49 21.88
N LEU A 129 7.43 -5.61 21.45
CA LEU A 129 6.93 -6.39 20.33
C LEU A 129 5.48 -6.87 20.54
N GLN A 130 5.16 -7.40 21.73
CA GLN A 130 3.80 -7.85 22.02
C GLN A 130 2.79 -6.70 22.03
N ASP A 131 3.16 -5.52 22.57
CA ASP A 131 2.29 -4.34 22.55
C ASP A 131 1.98 -3.88 21.11
N ARG A 132 3.03 -3.74 20.29
CA ARG A 132 2.93 -3.35 18.88
C ARG A 132 2.10 -4.33 18.06
N LEU A 133 2.32 -5.63 18.24
CA LEU A 133 1.52 -6.68 17.61
C LEU A 133 0.05 -6.59 18.02
N GLY A 134 -0.24 -6.40 19.31
CA GLY A 134 -1.61 -6.26 19.81
C GLY A 134 -2.35 -5.09 19.16
N ARG A 135 -1.69 -3.92 19.09
CA ARG A 135 -2.22 -2.73 18.41
C ARG A 135 -2.44 -2.96 16.92
N MET A 136 -1.48 -3.59 16.23
CA MET A 136 -1.58 -3.92 14.81
C MET A 136 -2.75 -4.87 14.52
N VAL A 137 -2.89 -5.95 15.30
CA VAL A 137 -4.00 -6.90 15.17
C VAL A 137 -5.35 -6.22 15.43
N ALA A 138 -5.45 -5.43 16.51
CA ALA A 138 -6.68 -4.72 16.84
C ALA A 138 -7.10 -3.74 15.72
N SER A 139 -6.14 -2.95 15.21
CA SER A 139 -6.42 -1.97 14.16
C SER A 139 -6.79 -2.64 12.83
N THR A 140 -6.07 -3.67 12.40
CA THR A 140 -6.38 -4.40 11.15
C THR A 140 -7.72 -5.15 11.21
N THR A 141 -8.07 -5.68 12.39
CA THR A 141 -9.37 -6.30 12.62
C THR A 141 -10.52 -5.30 12.46
N ALA A 142 -10.34 -4.05 12.89
CA ALA A 142 -11.40 -3.05 12.87
C ALA A 142 -11.91 -2.74 11.44
N PHE A 143 -11.08 -2.92 10.41
CA PHE A 143 -11.45 -2.70 9.01
C PHE A 143 -11.37 -3.96 8.12
N GLY A 144 -11.12 -5.14 8.71
CA GLY A 144 -11.19 -6.45 8.05
C GLY A 144 -9.92 -6.88 7.30
N ALA A 145 -8.81 -6.19 7.50
CA ALA A 145 -7.53 -6.58 6.91
C ALA A 145 -6.85 -7.77 7.61
N ASN A 146 -7.40 -8.27 8.72
CA ASN A 146 -6.90 -9.46 9.40
C ASN A 146 -7.28 -10.78 8.71
N GLU A 147 -8.28 -10.78 7.81
CA GLU A 147 -8.85 -12.01 7.22
C GLU A 147 -8.53 -12.18 5.73
N ASN A 148 -8.49 -11.09 4.97
CA ASN A 148 -8.49 -11.16 3.50
C ASN A 148 -7.55 -10.13 2.86
N ILE A 149 -6.35 -10.05 3.43
CA ILE A 149 -5.23 -9.24 2.93
C ILE A 149 -4.24 -10.15 2.19
N ASP A 150 -3.79 -9.69 1.02
CA ASP A 150 -2.60 -10.23 0.39
C ASP A 150 -1.43 -9.27 0.65
N THR A 151 -0.29 -9.81 1.06
CA THR A 151 0.95 -9.04 1.19
C THR A 151 1.98 -9.64 0.25
N VAL A 152 2.52 -8.81 -0.63
CA VAL A 152 3.47 -9.22 -1.67
C VAL A 152 4.79 -8.50 -1.43
N PRO A 153 5.86 -9.21 -1.03
CA PRO A 153 7.17 -8.59 -0.87
C PRO A 153 7.81 -8.33 -2.22
N THR A 154 8.28 -7.09 -2.45
CA THR A 154 8.84 -6.63 -3.72
C THR A 154 10.06 -5.73 -3.50
N SER A 155 10.64 -5.27 -4.63
CA SER A 155 11.64 -4.20 -4.65
C SER A 155 11.02 -2.96 -5.31
N ARG A 156 11.38 -1.77 -4.81
CA ARG A 156 10.91 -0.50 -5.35
C ARG A 156 11.95 0.18 -6.23
N TYR A 157 11.51 0.66 -7.39
CA TYR A 157 12.28 1.44 -8.34
C TYR A 157 11.43 2.61 -8.82
N VAL A 158 11.88 3.84 -8.56
CA VAL A 158 11.13 5.05 -8.93
C VAL A 158 11.75 5.67 -10.18
N PHE A 159 10.99 5.68 -11.28
CA PHE A 159 11.40 6.36 -12.52
C PHE A 159 10.78 7.75 -12.66
N LYS A 160 9.57 7.94 -12.14
CA LYS A 160 8.83 9.19 -12.22
C LYS A 160 7.75 9.25 -11.15
N THR A 161 7.54 10.43 -10.57
CA THR A 161 6.40 10.74 -9.70
C THR A 161 5.30 11.44 -10.50
N PRO A 162 4.00 11.14 -10.27
CA PRO A 162 2.90 11.89 -10.87
C PRO A 162 2.70 13.28 -10.26
N PHE A 163 3.30 13.55 -9.09
CA PHE A 163 3.20 14.83 -8.40
C PHE A 163 4.39 15.73 -8.71
N ILE A 164 4.12 17.04 -8.77
CA ILE A 164 5.17 18.05 -8.88
C ILE A 164 5.91 18.08 -7.54
N GLU A 165 7.23 17.86 -7.56
CA GLU A 165 8.06 18.13 -6.39
C GLU A 165 8.19 19.64 -6.24
N GLU A 166 7.66 20.20 -5.15
CA GLU A 166 7.97 21.60 -4.83
C GLU A 166 9.47 21.73 -4.59
N PRO A 167 10.14 22.74 -5.20
CA PRO A 167 11.55 22.97 -4.95
C PRO A 167 11.75 23.29 -3.46
N THR A 168 12.61 22.50 -2.81
CA THR A 168 13.11 22.75 -1.45
C THR A 168 13.92 24.02 -1.38
#